data_AF-A0A851GIG0-F1
#
_entry.id   AF-A0A851GIG0-F1
#
_cell.length_a   1.000
_cell.length_b   1.000
_cell.length_c   1.000
_cell.angle_alpha   90.00
_cell.angle_beta   90.00
_cell.angle_gamma   90.00
#
_symmetry.space_group_name_H-M   'P 1'
#
loop_
_entity.id
_entity.type
_entity.pdbx_description
1 polymer ?
#
loop_
_entity_poly.entity_id
_entity_poly.type
_entity_poly.pdbx_seq_one_letter_code
_entity_poly.pdbx_strand_id
1 'polypeptide(L)'
;MPLQHLAKIYQKSAAGMGRAQSSTFRIDYEKFLRSAGLADGDEREIAEQKLRSAEARSGKLLRIDRNPKSHEPERIRLTLPDGELWLFEQIGTPSPTQLREDLARVFEQEL
;
A
#
# COMPACT_ATOMS: atom_id res chain seq x y z
N MET A 1 12.12 1.06 -4.01
CA MET A 1 11.77 0.88 -2.59
C MET A 1 10.38 0.24 -2.49
N PRO A 2 10.15 -0.77 -1.62
CA PRO A 2 8.92 -1.57 -1.62
C PRO A 2 7.65 -0.74 -1.34
N LEU A 3 7.69 0.24 -0.44
CA LEU A 3 6.53 1.12 -0.18
C LEU A 3 6.16 2.00 -1.37
N GLN A 4 7.15 2.53 -2.10
CA GLN A 4 6.88 3.29 -3.32
C GLN A 4 6.21 2.42 -4.39
N HIS A 5 6.63 1.15 -4.50
CA HIS A 5 6.00 0.21 -5.42
C HIS A 5 4.56 -0.13 -5.00
N LEU A 6 4.34 -0.34 -3.70
CA LEU A 6 3.01 -0.57 -3.14
C LEU A 6 2.07 0.61 -3.44
N ALA A 7 2.55 1.84 -3.26
CA ALA A 7 1.79 3.05 -3.57
C ALA A 7 1.42 3.15 -5.06
N LYS A 8 2.34 2.82 -5.97
CA LYS A 8 2.07 2.77 -7.42
C LYS A 8 1.00 1.75 -7.79
N ILE A 9 1.04 0.57 -7.18
CA ILE A 9 0.00 -0.44 -7.36
C ILE A 9 -1.33 0.06 -6.80
N TYR A 10 -1.31 0.64 -5.60
CA TYR A 10 -2.50 1.18 -4.96
C TYR A 10 -3.19 2.22 -5.84
N GLN A 11 -2.45 3.19 -6.38
CA GLN A 11 -2.97 4.23 -7.28
C GLN A 11 -3.72 3.67 -8.49
N LYS A 12 -3.25 2.55 -9.05
CA LYS A 12 -3.86 1.88 -10.21
C LYS A 12 -5.02 0.95 -9.83
N SER A 13 -5.22 0.69 -8.54
CA SER A 13 -6.27 -0.20 -8.06
C SER A 13 -7.64 0.48 -8.01
N ALA A 14 -8.71 -0.30 -7.89
CA ALA A 14 -10.05 0.24 -7.67
C ALA A 14 -10.11 1.13 -6.42
N ALA A 15 -9.37 0.80 -5.35
CA ALA A 15 -9.30 1.62 -4.14
C ALA A 15 -8.64 2.97 -4.40
N GLY A 16 -7.48 2.98 -5.06
CA GLY A 16 -6.79 4.22 -5.42
C GLY A 16 -7.59 5.10 -6.38
N MET A 17 -8.45 4.51 -7.21
CA MET A 17 -9.37 5.24 -8.09
C MET A 17 -10.68 5.68 -7.40
N GLY A 18 -10.85 5.46 -6.10
CA GLY A 18 -12.09 5.81 -5.38
C GLY A 18 -13.30 4.94 -5.71
N ARG A 19 -13.07 3.75 -6.31
CA ARG A 19 -14.12 2.80 -6.73
C ARG A 19 -14.25 1.59 -5.80
N ALA A 20 -13.45 1.52 -4.73
CA ALA A 20 -13.53 0.40 -3.79
C ALA A 20 -14.73 0.52 -2.86
N GLN A 21 -15.42 -0.60 -2.66
CA GLN A 21 -16.47 -0.76 -1.64
C GLN A 21 -15.95 -1.42 -0.35
N SER A 22 -14.66 -1.81 -0.32
CA SER A 22 -14.05 -2.49 0.81
C SER A 22 -13.24 -1.53 1.68
N SER A 23 -13.31 -1.73 3.00
CA SER A 23 -12.44 -1.07 3.98
C SER A 23 -11.01 -1.61 4.00
N THR A 24 -10.65 -2.52 3.09
CA THR A 24 -9.28 -3.06 3.00
C THR A 24 -8.82 -3.17 1.55
N PHE A 25 -7.58 -2.79 1.31
CA PHE A 25 -6.86 -3.13 0.08
C PHE A 25 -5.94 -4.31 0.34
N ARG A 26 -5.90 -5.28 -0.58
CA ARG A 26 -5.08 -6.48 -0.47
C ARG A 26 -4.36 -6.75 -1.78
N ILE A 27 -3.10 -7.17 -1.68
CA ILE A 27 -2.33 -7.71 -2.79
C ILE A 27 -1.60 -8.98 -2.35
N ASP A 28 -1.50 -9.93 -3.26
CA ASP A 28 -0.72 -11.14 -3.09
C ASP A 28 0.78 -10.82 -2.91
N TYR A 29 1.40 -11.42 -1.90
CA TYR A 29 2.75 -11.08 -1.46
C TYR A 29 3.81 -11.41 -2.53
N GLU A 30 3.74 -12.62 -3.11
CA GLU A 30 4.70 -13.06 -4.14
C GLU A 30 4.50 -12.32 -5.46
N LYS A 31 3.25 -12.02 -5.84
CA LYS A 31 2.99 -11.17 -7.01
C LYS A 31 3.51 -9.75 -6.79
N PHE A 32 3.37 -9.21 -5.59
CA PHE A 32 3.93 -7.90 -5.23
C PHE A 32 5.46 -7.90 -5.41
N LEU A 33 6.17 -8.86 -4.79
CA LEU A 33 7.63 -8.95 -4.86
C LEU A 33 8.12 -9.10 -6.30
N ARG A 34 7.53 -10.02 -7.08
CA ARG A 34 7.88 -10.19 -8.50
C ARG A 34 7.64 -8.93 -9.32
N SER A 35 6.50 -8.27 -9.13
CA SER A 35 6.18 -7.03 -9.86
C SER A 35 7.13 -5.87 -9.51
N ALA A 36 7.76 -5.92 -8.34
CA ALA A 36 8.75 -4.94 -7.90
C ALA A 36 10.18 -5.26 -8.39
N GLY A 37 10.37 -6.36 -9.13
CA GLY A 37 11.69 -6.87 -9.52
C GLY A 37 12.45 -7.56 -8.39
N LEU A 38 11.77 -7.92 -7.29
CA LEU A 38 12.36 -8.44 -6.05
C LEU A 38 12.07 -9.94 -5.88
N ALA A 39 12.29 -10.72 -6.94
CA ALA A 39 11.89 -12.12 -6.97
C ALA A 39 12.80 -13.03 -6.12
N ASP A 40 14.10 -12.73 -6.07
CA ASP A 40 15.14 -13.51 -5.39
C ASP A 40 16.34 -12.64 -4.96
N GLY A 41 17.31 -13.25 -4.26
CA GLY A 41 18.57 -12.63 -3.86
C GLY A 41 18.49 -11.65 -2.69
N ASP A 42 19.61 -10.97 -2.43
CA ASP A 42 19.77 -10.04 -1.30
C ASP A 42 18.77 -8.88 -1.35
N GLU A 43 18.41 -8.42 -2.55
CA GLU A 43 17.44 -7.33 -2.73
C GLU A 43 16.06 -7.72 -2.21
N ARG A 44 15.66 -8.98 -2.41
CA ARG A 44 14.42 -9.53 -1.85
C ARG A 44 14.49 -9.50 -0.34
N GLU A 45 15.55 -10.03 0.28
CA GLU A 45 15.67 -10.06 1.74
C GLU A 45 15.58 -8.65 2.35
N ILE A 46 16.27 -7.68 1.74
CA ILE A 46 16.20 -6.26 2.14
C ILE A 46 14.77 -5.71 2.00
N ALA A 47 14.07 -6.04 0.91
CA ALA A 47 12.71 -5.58 0.70
C ALA A 47 11.74 -6.18 1.72
N GLU A 48 11.86 -7.47 2.01
CA GLU A 48 11.06 -8.13 3.03
C GLU A 48 11.34 -7.58 4.43
N GLN A 49 12.60 -7.31 4.76
CA GLN A 49 12.96 -6.64 6.02
C GLN A 49 12.31 -5.26 6.11
N LYS A 50 12.37 -4.46 5.04
CA LYS A 50 11.71 -3.15 4.98
C LYS A 50 10.20 -3.28 5.14
N LEU A 51 9.55 -4.29 4.54
CA LEU A 51 8.13 -4.56 4.71
C LEU A 51 7.78 -4.94 6.16
N ARG A 52 8.57 -5.80 6.81
CA ARG A 52 8.39 -6.16 8.23
C ARG A 52 8.54 -4.95 9.15
N SER A 53 9.56 -4.10 8.90
CA SER A 53 9.73 -2.85 9.64
C SER A 53 8.57 -1.87 9.39
N ALA A 54 8.05 -1.83 8.17
CA ALA A 54 6.89 -1.02 7.82
C ALA A 54 5.62 -1.51 8.54
N GLU A 55 5.37 -2.82 8.57
CA GLU A 55 4.26 -3.45 9.32
C GLU A 55 4.31 -3.05 10.79
N ALA A 56 5.47 -3.21 11.44
CA ALA A 56 5.67 -2.89 12.85
C ALA A 56 5.40 -1.41 13.18
N ARG A 57 5.87 -0.49 12.33
CA ARG A 57 5.70 0.96 12.54
C ARG A 57 4.31 1.47 12.17
N SER A 58 3.55 0.73 11.37
CA SER A 58 2.25 1.18 10.86
C SER A 58 1.13 1.17 11.90
N GLY A 59 1.33 0.56 13.07
CA GLY A 59 0.27 0.49 14.08
C GLY A 59 -0.97 -0.28 13.62
N LYS A 60 -0.80 -1.32 12.77
CA LYS A 60 -1.86 -2.16 12.15
C LYS A 60 -2.48 -1.61 10.86
N LEU A 61 -2.00 -0.47 10.36
CA LEU A 61 -2.45 0.10 9.09
C LEU A 61 -1.94 -0.66 7.87
N LEU A 62 -0.69 -1.18 7.95
CA LEU A 62 -0.11 -2.13 7.01
C LEU A 62 0.09 -3.47 7.73
N ARG A 63 -0.40 -4.55 7.16
CA ARG A 63 -0.19 -5.92 7.67
C ARG A 63 0.28 -6.86 6.60
N ILE A 64 1.13 -7.79 6.99
CA ILE A 64 1.50 -8.95 6.20
C ILE A 64 0.66 -10.11 6.72
N ASP A 65 -0.39 -10.45 5.98
CA ASP A 65 -1.19 -11.64 6.27
C ASP A 65 -0.31 -12.87 6.03
N ARG A 66 -0.26 -13.76 7.01
CA ARG A 66 0.57 -14.97 6.99
C ARG A 66 -0.29 -16.21 7.08
N ASN A 67 0.16 -17.29 6.45
CA ASN A 67 -0.45 -18.60 6.61
C ASN A 67 -0.36 -19.02 8.08
N PRO A 68 -1.45 -19.48 8.72
CA PRO A 68 -1.43 -19.83 10.15
C PRO A 68 -0.63 -21.10 10.44
N LYS A 69 -0.34 -21.94 9.44
CA LYS A 69 0.41 -23.20 9.60
C LYS A 69 1.88 -23.05 9.21
N SER A 70 2.16 -22.48 8.04
CA SER A 70 3.55 -22.30 7.56
C SER A 70 4.20 -21.01 8.03
N HIS A 71 3.41 -20.06 8.57
CA HIS A 71 3.84 -18.70 8.90
C HIS A 71 4.38 -17.89 7.71
N GLU A 72 4.24 -18.39 6.49
CA GLU A 72 4.71 -17.72 5.29
C GLU A 72 3.81 -16.53 4.92
N PRO A 73 4.38 -15.42 4.43
CA PRO A 73 3.62 -14.28 3.91
C PRO A 73 2.74 -14.67 2.71
N GLU A 74 1.45 -14.35 2.78
CA GLU A 74 0.50 -14.60 1.67
C GLU A 74 0.04 -13.29 1.03
N ARG A 75 -0.24 -12.25 1.83
CA ARG A 75 -0.78 -10.98 1.32
C ARG A 75 -0.25 -9.78 2.08
N ILE A 76 -0.12 -8.66 1.38
CA ILE A 76 0.01 -7.33 1.99
C ILE A 76 -1.38 -6.73 2.06
N ARG A 77 -1.77 -6.25 3.24
CA ARG A 77 -3.06 -5.63 3.52
C ARG A 77 -2.87 -4.20 4.01
N LEU A 78 -3.65 -3.27 3.44
CA LEU A 78 -3.84 -1.92 3.96
C LEU A 78 -5.26 -1.80 4.52
N THR A 79 -5.38 -1.25 5.72
CA THR A 79 -6.67 -0.88 6.33
C THR A 79 -7.04 0.52 5.86
N LEU A 80 -8.17 0.69 5.17
CA LEU A 80 -8.60 1.96 4.60
C LEU A 80 -9.62 2.66 5.53
N PRO A 81 -9.66 4.00 5.53
CA PRO A 81 -8.84 4.93 4.74
C PRO A 81 -7.45 5.22 5.33
N ASP A 82 -7.26 5.05 6.63
CA ASP A 82 -6.06 5.53 7.35
C ASP A 82 -4.74 4.92 6.86
N GLY A 83 -4.76 3.68 6.38
CA GLY A 83 -3.59 3.01 5.82
C GLY A 83 -3.19 3.51 4.44
N GLU A 84 -4.13 4.08 3.67
CA GLU A 84 -3.77 4.86 2.48
C GLU A 84 -3.00 6.11 2.93
N LEU A 85 -3.58 6.92 3.82
CA LEU A 85 -2.93 8.14 4.30
C LEU A 85 -1.52 7.85 4.82
N TRP A 86 -1.39 6.87 5.70
CA TRP A 86 -0.10 6.44 6.24
C TRP A 86 0.89 6.01 5.15
N LEU A 87 0.47 5.20 4.16
CA LEU A 87 1.37 4.74 3.10
C LEU A 87 1.95 5.92 2.31
N PHE A 88 1.10 6.90 1.99
CA PHE A 88 1.47 8.05 1.18
C PHE A 88 2.33 9.06 1.97
N GLU A 89 2.08 9.22 3.27
CA GLU A 89 2.98 9.93 4.19
C GLU A 89 4.37 9.29 4.23
N GLN A 90 4.47 7.95 4.31
CA GLN A 90 5.77 7.26 4.36
C GLN A 90 6.62 7.47 3.10
N ILE A 91 6.02 7.80 1.96
CA ILE A 91 6.72 8.06 0.70
C ILE A 91 6.80 9.55 0.35
N GLY A 92 6.28 10.44 1.22
CA GLY A 92 6.36 11.88 1.06
C GLY A 92 5.52 12.45 -0.09
N THR A 93 4.38 11.83 -0.41
CA THR A 93 3.48 12.30 -1.48
C THR A 93 2.03 12.35 -0.98
N PRO A 94 1.17 13.22 -1.54
CA PRO A 94 -0.26 13.22 -1.20
C PRO A 94 -0.94 11.90 -1.54
N SER A 95 -1.94 11.50 -0.75
CA SER A 95 -2.74 10.32 -1.02
C SER A 95 -3.68 10.53 -2.22
N PRO A 96 -4.07 9.47 -2.95
CA PRO A 96 -5.07 9.57 -4.01
C PRO A 96 -6.38 10.23 -3.56
N THR A 97 -6.79 9.98 -2.32
CA THR A 97 -7.97 10.62 -1.72
C THR A 97 -7.76 12.12 -1.54
N GLN A 98 -6.64 12.54 -0.94
CA GLN A 98 -6.29 13.95 -0.81
C GLN A 98 -6.25 14.67 -2.17
N LEU A 99 -5.62 14.07 -3.18
CA LEU A 99 -5.56 14.65 -4.52
C LEU A 99 -6.95 14.86 -5.13
N ARG A 100 -7.89 13.94 -4.91
CA ARG A 100 -9.27 14.10 -5.39
C ARG A 100 -10.01 15.20 -4.64
N GLU A 101 -9.84 15.28 -3.32
CA GLU A 101 -10.46 16.32 -2.49
C GLU A 101 -9.93 17.71 -2.85
N ASP A 102 -8.61 17.85 -3.05
CA ASP A 102 -7.99 19.10 -3.47
C ASP A 102 -8.50 19.53 -4.85
N LEU A 103 -8.61 18.60 -5.80
CA LEU A 103 -9.19 18.89 -7.12
C LEU A 103 -10.66 19.30 -7.02
N ALA A 104 -11.46 18.61 -6.20
CA ALA A 104 -12.87 18.95 -6.02
C ALA A 104 -13.04 20.37 -5.47
N ARG A 105 -12.22 20.77 -4.48
CA ARG A 105 -12.23 22.14 -3.92
C ARG A 105 -11.88 23.20 -4.96
N VAL A 106 -10.92 22.92 -5.85
CA VAL A 106 -10.59 23.85 -6.94
C VAL A 106 -11.79 24.08 -7.85
N PHE A 107 -12.51 23.01 -8.23
CA PHE A 107 -13.69 23.15 -9.09
C PHE A 107 -14.88 23.82 -8.40
N GLU A 108 -15.04 23.65 -7.09
CA GLU A 108 -16.08 24.34 -6.31
C GLU A 108 -15.85 25.85 -6.18
N GLN A 109 -14.60 26.33 -6.30
CA GLN A 109 -14.26 27.76 -6.21
C GLN A 109 -14.39 28.50 -7.55
N GLU A 110 -14.49 27.78 -8.66
CA GLU A 110 -14.57 28.31 -10.03
C GLU A 110 -16.01 28.31 -10.60
N LEU A 111 -17.00 27.90 -9.79
CA LEU A 111 -18.44 27.91 -10.09
C LEU A 111 -19.20 28.92 -9.23
#